data_AF-A0A225VNT6-F1
#
_entry.id   AF-A0A225VNT6-F1
#
_cell.length_a   1.000
_cell.length_b   1.000
_cell.length_c   1.000
_cell.angle_alpha   90.00
_cell.angle_beta   90.00
_cell.angle_gamma   90.00
#
_symmetry.space_group_name_H-M   'P 1'
#
loop_
_entity.id
_entity.type
_entity.pdbx_description
1 polymer ?
#
loop_
_entity_poly.entity_id
_entity_poly.type
_entity_poly.pdbx_seq_one_letter_code
_entity_poly.pdbx_strand_id
1 'polypeptide(L)'
;MLNTTLIRREFASILSHYNPDGLAQKVFASTTFLKRLLAKFRQLRAQVDPSNDTAVQYMLDAQGETTRVRADYATLHEFYWGEARRLQEQLDAAHHRRQSDLRGVLAEHELETRALREEVGELRSQVENLRLLGRARSGSRRLYVPKLMNFLNRDQTRVNDNRKRLQDLLERFRDGIAPEKSWSTLSAITAVDDPFAEGSLFATLAEDDSDEEEKDQSGDQGDGAHSGRQHNEINLTHQDSGASEPSSRKTTPTKMKGSRGSSRKVPDQPQLRPSVWDPTADQARSPSKQLMFLESDVQEIMKNEPVVWDTLRPDVILLMCAGIGYQGSIAMLN
;
A
#
# COMPACT_ATOMS: atom_id res chain seq x y z
N MET A 1 -36.98 -53.33 -97.53
CA MET A 1 -36.40 -54.18 -98.59
C MET A 1 -35.12 -53.50 -99.06
N LEU A 2 -33.97 -53.84 -98.47
CA LEU A 2 -32.68 -53.29 -98.89
C LEU A 2 -32.40 -53.73 -100.33
N ASN A 3 -32.09 -52.79 -101.22
CA ASN A 3 -31.90 -53.01 -102.66
C ASN A 3 -30.85 -54.10 -102.93
N THR A 4 -31.32 -55.33 -103.14
CA THR A 4 -30.52 -56.55 -103.29
C THR A 4 -29.53 -56.46 -104.45
N THR A 5 -29.82 -55.63 -105.46
CA THR A 5 -28.98 -55.38 -106.62
C THR A 5 -27.74 -54.54 -106.28
N LEU A 6 -27.88 -53.52 -105.43
CA LEU A 6 -26.76 -52.68 -104.98
C LEU A 6 -25.78 -53.50 -104.15
N ILE A 7 -26.31 -54.23 -103.15
CA ILE A 7 -25.48 -55.08 -102.28
C ILE A 7 -24.72 -56.12 -103.10
N ARG A 8 -25.38 -56.75 -104.09
CA ARG A 8 -24.72 -57.72 -104.98
C ARG A 8 -23.61 -57.08 -105.82
N ARG A 9 -23.80 -55.85 -106.32
CA ARG A 9 -22.78 -55.11 -107.08
C ARG A 9 -21.58 -54.76 -106.21
N GLU A 10 -21.81 -54.23 -105.00
CA GLU A 10 -20.72 -53.89 -104.07
C GLU A 10 -19.97 -55.14 -103.60
N PHE A 11 -20.67 -56.25 -103.34
CA PHE A 11 -20.01 -57.53 -103.03
C PHE A 11 -19.18 -58.07 -104.20
N ALA A 12 -19.68 -57.96 -105.43
CA ALA A 12 -18.91 -58.34 -106.61
C ALA A 12 -17.65 -57.47 -106.77
N SER A 13 -17.74 -56.17 -106.46
CA SER A 13 -16.59 -55.24 -106.46
C SER A 13 -15.57 -55.55 -105.35
N ILE A 14 -16.00 -56.07 -104.20
CA ILE A 14 -15.08 -56.46 -103.14
C ILE A 14 -14.40 -57.79 -103.48
N LEU A 15 -15.16 -58.75 -104.02
CA LEU A 15 -14.64 -60.05 -104.45
C LEU A 15 -13.74 -59.96 -105.68
N SER A 16 -13.81 -58.88 -106.48
CA SER A 16 -12.84 -58.64 -107.57
C SER A 16 -11.46 -58.20 -107.07
N HIS A 17 -11.36 -57.65 -105.85
CA HIS A 17 -10.11 -57.18 -105.26
C HIS A 17 -9.56 -58.11 -104.15
N TYR A 18 -10.42 -58.94 -103.57
CA TYR A 18 -10.04 -59.85 -102.48
C TYR A 18 -10.51 -61.27 -102.76
N ASN A 19 -9.60 -62.25 -102.58
CA ASN A 19 -9.99 -63.65 -102.52
C ASN A 19 -10.98 -63.86 -101.36
N PRO A 20 -12.12 -64.56 -101.57
CA PRO A 20 -13.16 -64.76 -100.56
C PRO A 20 -12.62 -65.25 -99.21
N ASP A 21 -11.65 -66.15 -99.19
CA ASP A 21 -11.07 -66.69 -97.95
C ASP A 21 -10.25 -65.62 -97.19
N GLY A 22 -9.49 -64.81 -97.94
CA GLY A 22 -8.71 -63.70 -97.37
C GLY A 22 -9.58 -62.55 -96.87
N LEU A 23 -10.71 -62.28 -97.53
CA LEU A 23 -11.71 -61.31 -97.09
C LEU A 23 -12.36 -61.78 -95.78
N ALA A 24 -12.83 -63.03 -95.73
CA ALA A 24 -13.43 -63.61 -94.54
C ALA A 24 -12.45 -63.57 -93.36
N GLN A 25 -11.20 -63.99 -93.55
CA GLN A 25 -10.18 -63.97 -92.51
C GLN A 25 -9.96 -62.55 -91.95
N LYS A 26 -9.89 -61.51 -92.80
CA LYS A 26 -9.76 -60.11 -92.37
C LYS A 26 -11.00 -59.61 -91.63
N VAL A 27 -12.20 -59.96 -92.09
CA VAL A 27 -13.46 -59.60 -91.42
C VAL A 27 -13.57 -60.28 -90.06
N PHE A 28 -13.22 -61.56 -89.95
CA PHE A 28 -13.20 -62.27 -88.67
C PHE A 28 -12.11 -61.74 -87.74
N ALA A 29 -10.91 -61.45 -88.24
CA ALA A 29 -9.81 -60.89 -87.44
C ALA A 29 -10.18 -59.49 -86.91
N SER A 30 -10.70 -58.61 -87.76
CA SER A 30 -11.17 -57.27 -87.36
C SER A 30 -12.33 -57.33 -86.38
N THR A 31 -13.31 -58.20 -86.61
CA THR A 31 -14.44 -58.40 -85.68
C THR A 31 -13.96 -58.94 -84.33
N THR A 32 -13.02 -59.88 -84.32
CA THR A 32 -12.46 -60.44 -83.08
C THR A 32 -11.63 -59.40 -82.33
N PHE A 33 -10.85 -58.59 -83.04
CA PHE A 33 -10.13 -57.46 -82.48
C PHE A 33 -11.09 -56.44 -81.83
N LEU A 34 -12.14 -56.03 -82.55
CA LEU A 34 -13.16 -55.12 -82.03
C LEU A 34 -13.88 -55.70 -80.80
N LYS A 35 -14.21 -57.00 -80.80
CA LYS A 35 -14.79 -57.68 -79.63
C LYS A 35 -13.86 -57.62 -78.42
N ARG A 36 -12.57 -57.90 -78.60
CA ARG A 36 -11.56 -57.83 -77.52
C ARG A 36 -11.38 -56.40 -77.02
N LEU A 37 -11.35 -55.42 -77.94
CA LEU A 37 -11.25 -54.01 -77.60
C LEU A 37 -12.47 -53.56 -76.77
N LEU A 38 -13.68 -53.90 -77.19
CA LEU A 38 -14.91 -53.60 -76.45
C LEU A 38 -14.92 -54.25 -75.05
N ALA A 39 -14.44 -55.50 -74.93
CA ALA A 39 -14.34 -56.16 -73.63
C ALA A 39 -13.36 -55.42 -72.69
N LYS A 40 -12.22 -54.97 -73.21
CA LYS A 40 -11.25 -54.17 -72.45
C LYS A 40 -11.81 -52.82 -72.03
N PHE A 41 -12.53 -52.13 -72.91
CA PHE A 41 -13.21 -50.87 -72.57
C PHE A 41 -14.25 -51.06 -71.47
N ARG A 42 -15.08 -52.12 -71.54
CA ARG A 42 -16.07 -52.42 -70.49
C ARG A 42 -15.39 -52.76 -69.16
N GLN A 43 -14.29 -53.51 -69.17
CA GLN A 43 -13.52 -53.83 -67.96
C GLN A 43 -12.94 -52.57 -67.31
N LEU A 44 -12.31 -51.69 -68.10
CA LEU A 44 -11.77 -50.43 -67.60
C LEU A 44 -12.87 -49.56 -67.00
N ARG A 45 -14.01 -49.45 -67.69
CA ARG A 45 -15.16 -48.68 -67.19
C ARG A 45 -15.72 -49.24 -65.89
N ALA A 46 -15.88 -50.57 -65.79
CA ALA A 46 -16.33 -51.23 -64.57
C ALA A 46 -15.39 -51.05 -63.37
N GLN A 47 -14.10 -50.77 -63.60
CA GLN A 47 -13.13 -50.46 -62.55
C GLN A 47 -13.13 -48.98 -62.17
N VAL A 48 -13.31 -48.09 -63.14
CA VAL A 48 -13.26 -46.63 -62.93
C VAL A 48 -14.54 -46.11 -62.26
N ASP A 49 -15.71 -46.62 -62.64
CA ASP A 49 -17.00 -46.16 -62.11
C ASP A 49 -17.08 -46.28 -60.56
N PRO A 50 -16.81 -47.45 -59.92
CA PRO A 50 -16.88 -47.56 -58.46
C PRO A 50 -15.76 -46.78 -57.73
N SER A 51 -14.58 -46.66 -58.35
CA SER A 51 -13.47 -45.88 -57.78
C SER A 51 -13.82 -44.38 -57.75
N ASN A 52 -14.44 -43.88 -58.82
CA ASN A 52 -14.86 -42.49 -58.90
C ASN A 52 -16.00 -42.19 -57.94
N ASP A 53 -17.00 -43.08 -57.85
CA ASP A 53 -18.12 -42.91 -56.92
C ASP A 53 -17.63 -42.84 -55.47
N THR A 54 -16.67 -43.70 -55.10
CA THR A 54 -16.05 -43.71 -53.77
C THR A 54 -15.29 -42.40 -53.50
N ALA A 55 -14.49 -41.93 -54.48
CA ALA A 55 -13.74 -40.69 -54.33
C ALA A 55 -14.66 -39.45 -54.22
N VAL A 56 -15.75 -39.42 -54.99
CA VAL A 56 -16.75 -38.34 -54.91
C VAL A 56 -17.44 -38.35 -53.56
N GLN A 57 -17.79 -39.52 -53.02
CA GLN A 57 -18.42 -39.62 -51.69
C GLN A 57 -17.48 -39.11 -50.59
N TYR A 58 -16.22 -39.54 -50.58
CA TYR A 58 -15.24 -39.03 -49.60
C TYR A 58 -15.05 -37.52 -49.68
N MET A 59 -15.04 -36.96 -50.90
CA MET A 59 -14.91 -35.52 -51.10
C MET A 59 -16.14 -34.77 -50.56
N LEU A 60 -17.34 -35.34 -50.74
CA LEU A 60 -18.59 -34.77 -50.21
C LEU A 60 -18.63 -34.81 -48.67
N ASP A 61 -18.20 -35.93 -48.09
CA ASP A 61 -18.12 -36.11 -46.63
C ASP A 61 -17.10 -35.14 -46.02
N ALA A 62 -15.91 -35.04 -46.60
CA ALA A 62 -14.87 -34.10 -46.16
C ALA A 62 -15.32 -32.64 -46.29
N GLN A 63 -16.09 -32.31 -47.34
CA GLN A 63 -16.70 -30.99 -47.47
C GLN A 63 -17.72 -30.73 -46.35
N GLY A 64 -18.57 -31.71 -46.04
CA GLY A 64 -19.51 -31.66 -44.93
C GLY A 64 -18.79 -31.42 -43.59
N GLU A 65 -17.75 -32.19 -43.30
CA GLU A 65 -16.91 -32.00 -42.12
C GLU A 65 -16.28 -30.62 -42.06
N THR A 66 -15.73 -30.12 -43.17
CA THR A 66 -15.14 -28.78 -43.25
C THR A 66 -16.17 -27.70 -42.94
N THR A 67 -17.40 -27.82 -43.44
CA THR A 67 -18.48 -26.87 -43.12
C THR A 67 -18.89 -26.93 -41.66
N ARG A 68 -18.93 -28.13 -41.07
CA ARG A 68 -19.24 -28.32 -39.65
C ARG A 68 -18.17 -27.72 -38.75
N VAL A 69 -16.90 -28.04 -38.99
CA VAL A 69 -15.76 -27.49 -38.25
C VAL A 69 -15.73 -25.96 -38.36
N ARG A 70 -16.03 -25.41 -39.53
CA ARG A 70 -16.12 -23.95 -39.71
C ARG A 70 -17.23 -23.34 -38.85
N ALA A 71 -18.39 -23.97 -38.79
CA ALA A 71 -19.50 -23.50 -37.95
C ALA A 71 -19.14 -23.58 -36.46
N ASP A 72 -18.58 -24.72 -36.02
CA ASP A 72 -18.13 -24.93 -34.65
C ASP A 72 -17.07 -23.88 -34.26
N TYR A 73 -16.08 -23.64 -35.12
CA TYR A 73 -15.07 -22.60 -34.92
C TYR A 73 -15.68 -21.21 -34.81
N ALA A 74 -16.64 -20.86 -35.67
CA ALA A 74 -17.32 -19.56 -35.60
C ALA A 74 -18.06 -19.37 -34.27
N THR A 75 -18.77 -20.40 -33.78
CA THR A 75 -19.44 -20.32 -32.47
C THR A 75 -18.46 -20.15 -31.32
N LEU A 76 -17.33 -20.88 -31.36
CA LEU A 76 -16.30 -20.79 -30.35
C LEU A 76 -15.59 -19.42 -30.37
N HIS A 77 -15.34 -18.89 -31.57
CA HIS A 77 -14.76 -17.58 -31.78
C HIS A 77 -15.65 -16.48 -31.18
N GLU A 78 -16.94 -16.47 -31.51
CA GLU A 78 -17.90 -15.50 -30.96
C GLU A 78 -18.00 -15.61 -29.42
N PHE A 79 -18.01 -16.82 -28.88
CA PHE A 79 -18.02 -17.03 -27.43
C PHE A 79 -16.80 -16.41 -26.74
N TYR A 80 -15.58 -16.78 -27.17
CA TYR A 80 -14.36 -16.26 -26.53
C TYR A 80 -14.16 -14.77 -26.79
N TRP A 81 -14.54 -14.27 -27.96
CA TRP A 81 -14.46 -12.86 -28.26
C TRP A 81 -15.43 -12.04 -27.40
N GLY A 82 -16.65 -12.55 -27.21
CA GLY A 82 -17.63 -11.97 -26.29
C GLY A 82 -17.14 -11.98 -24.84
N GLU A 83 -16.55 -13.09 -24.39
CA GLU A 83 -16.03 -13.23 -23.04
C GLU A 83 -14.83 -12.31 -22.79
N ALA A 84 -13.91 -12.18 -23.76
CA ALA A 84 -12.80 -11.23 -23.68
C ALA A 84 -13.30 -9.79 -23.58
N ARG A 85 -14.32 -9.41 -24.37
CA ARG A 85 -14.95 -8.08 -24.28
C ARG A 85 -15.61 -7.85 -22.93
N ARG A 86 -16.35 -8.82 -22.43
CA ARG A 86 -17.01 -8.77 -21.11
C ARG A 86 -15.99 -8.58 -19.99
N LEU A 87 -14.89 -9.34 -20.02
CA LEU A 87 -13.81 -9.21 -19.04
C LEU A 87 -13.12 -7.84 -19.12
N GLN A 88 -12.92 -7.32 -20.33
CA GLN A 88 -12.37 -5.98 -20.54
C GLN A 88 -13.28 -4.90 -19.94
N GLU A 89 -14.58 -4.95 -20.23
CA GLU A 89 -15.56 -4.02 -19.68
C GLU A 89 -15.62 -4.09 -18.14
N GLN A 90 -15.51 -5.28 -17.57
CA GLN A 90 -15.44 -5.46 -16.11
C GLN A 90 -14.18 -4.86 -15.50
N LEU A 91 -13.03 -5.04 -16.16
CA LEU A 91 -11.77 -4.45 -15.73
C LEU A 91 -11.85 -2.92 -15.75
N ASP A 92 -12.38 -2.36 -16.83
CA ASP A 92 -12.53 -0.92 -17.00
C ASP A 92 -13.52 -0.36 -15.97
N ALA A 93 -14.67 -1.00 -15.77
CA ALA A 93 -15.64 -0.59 -14.75
C ALA A 93 -15.05 -0.63 -13.33
N ALA A 94 -14.29 -1.68 -13.00
CA ALA A 94 -13.61 -1.78 -11.71
C ALA A 94 -12.53 -0.70 -11.54
N HIS A 95 -11.80 -0.38 -12.61
CA HIS A 95 -10.80 0.69 -12.58
C HIS A 95 -11.45 2.06 -12.35
N HIS A 96 -12.54 2.35 -13.06
CA HIS A 96 -13.29 3.60 -12.89
C HIS A 96 -13.88 3.73 -11.49
N ARG A 97 -14.42 2.64 -10.92
CA ARG A 97 -14.91 2.62 -9.53
C ARG A 97 -13.80 2.96 -8.56
N ARG A 98 -12.68 2.22 -8.60
CA ARG A 98 -11.53 2.47 -7.71
C ARG A 98 -10.99 3.89 -7.84
N GLN A 99 -10.89 4.43 -9.06
CA GLN A 99 -10.50 5.82 -9.25
C GLN A 99 -11.50 6.80 -8.63
N SER A 100 -12.79 6.55 -8.76
CA SER A 100 -13.82 7.38 -8.16
C SER A 100 -13.76 7.34 -6.64
N ASP A 101 -13.58 6.16 -6.06
CA ASP A 101 -13.45 5.96 -4.62
C ASP A 101 -12.21 6.69 -4.08
N LEU A 102 -11.06 6.56 -4.76
CA LEU A 102 -9.84 7.30 -4.41
C LEU A 102 -10.05 8.82 -4.47
N ARG A 103 -10.74 9.32 -5.50
CA ARG A 103 -11.09 10.75 -5.58
C ARG A 103 -12.00 11.18 -4.43
N GLY A 104 -12.96 10.35 -4.04
CA GLY A 104 -13.82 10.59 -2.88
C GLY A 104 -13.03 10.70 -1.59
N VAL A 105 -12.19 9.71 -1.29
CA VAL A 105 -11.35 9.69 -0.09
C VAL A 105 -10.40 10.88 -0.04
N LEU A 106 -9.79 11.27 -1.17
CA LEU A 106 -8.92 12.45 -1.22
C LEU A 106 -9.71 13.75 -0.92
N ALA A 107 -10.92 13.88 -1.46
CA ALA A 107 -11.77 15.04 -1.20
C ALA A 107 -12.23 15.13 0.26
N GLU A 108 -12.56 13.99 0.88
CA GLU A 108 -12.90 13.91 2.31
C GLU A 108 -11.70 14.30 3.18
N HIS A 109 -10.53 13.72 2.91
CA HIS A 109 -9.31 14.06 3.64
C HIS A 109 -8.92 15.54 3.49
N GLU A 110 -9.11 16.14 2.31
CA GLU A 110 -8.92 17.58 2.13
C GLU A 110 -9.88 18.41 2.98
N LEU A 111 -11.14 17.99 3.08
CA LEU A 111 -12.15 18.68 3.89
C LEU A 111 -11.81 18.58 5.37
N GLU A 112 -11.44 17.39 5.86
CA GLU A 112 -10.96 17.18 7.23
C GLU A 112 -9.72 18.01 7.54
N THR A 113 -8.75 18.05 6.60
CA THR A 113 -7.54 18.85 6.76
C THR A 113 -7.87 20.35 6.87
N ARG A 114 -8.86 20.85 6.13
CA ARG A 114 -9.33 22.24 6.24
C ARG A 114 -10.01 22.49 7.58
N ALA A 115 -10.92 21.61 8.00
CA ALA A 115 -11.61 21.72 9.29
C ALA A 115 -10.64 21.74 10.48
N LEU A 116 -9.64 20.83 10.49
CA LEU A 116 -8.61 20.82 11.54
C LEU A 116 -7.74 22.08 11.52
N ARG A 117 -7.42 22.65 10.34
CA ARG A 117 -6.69 23.92 10.26
C ARG A 117 -7.50 25.07 10.82
N GLU A 118 -8.81 25.10 10.58
CA GLU A 118 -9.72 26.09 11.14
C GLU A 118 -9.78 25.97 12.68
N GLU A 119 -9.95 24.76 13.20
CA GLU A 119 -9.96 24.50 14.65
C GLU A 119 -8.62 24.91 15.31
N VAL A 120 -7.49 24.56 14.71
CA VAL A 120 -6.17 25.00 15.19
C VAL A 120 -6.05 26.52 15.15
N GLY A 121 -6.60 27.18 14.13
CA GLY A 121 -6.68 28.64 14.05
C GLY A 121 -7.49 29.24 15.18
N GLU A 122 -8.64 28.65 15.49
CA GLU A 122 -9.53 29.07 16.57
C GLU A 122 -8.85 28.89 17.94
N LEU A 123 -8.29 27.71 18.21
CA LEU A 123 -7.56 27.43 19.46
C LEU A 123 -6.37 28.37 19.64
N ARG A 124 -5.63 28.68 18.57
CA ARG A 124 -4.56 29.68 18.61
C ARG A 124 -5.08 31.07 18.98
N SER A 125 -6.22 31.48 18.41
CA SER A 125 -6.87 32.74 18.75
C SER A 125 -7.31 32.78 20.22
N GLN A 126 -7.90 31.69 20.72
CA GLN A 126 -8.30 31.57 22.13
C GLN A 126 -7.11 31.68 23.07
N VAL A 127 -6.00 30.98 22.78
CA VAL A 127 -4.76 31.07 23.58
C VAL A 127 -4.22 32.49 23.57
N GLU A 128 -4.21 33.17 22.43
CA GLU A 128 -3.72 34.55 22.35
C GLU A 128 -4.63 35.52 23.11
N ASN A 129 -5.95 35.35 23.03
CA ASN A 129 -6.89 36.14 23.83
C ASN A 129 -6.66 35.94 25.34
N LEU A 130 -6.49 34.69 25.80
CA LEU A 130 -6.16 34.40 27.20
C LEU A 130 -4.83 35.00 27.64
N ARG A 131 -3.81 34.99 26.77
CA ARG A 131 -2.53 35.66 27.03
C ARG A 131 -2.69 37.17 27.14
N LEU A 132 -3.45 37.79 26.25
CA LEU A 132 -3.75 39.23 26.30
C LEU A 132 -4.53 39.59 27.57
N LEU A 133 -5.53 38.79 27.95
CA LEU A 133 -6.28 38.96 29.19
C LEU A 133 -5.37 38.80 30.42
N GLY A 134 -4.48 37.80 30.41
CA GLY A 134 -3.48 37.60 31.45
C GLY A 134 -2.51 38.77 31.56
N ARG A 135 -2.04 39.32 30.43
CA ARG A 135 -1.18 40.51 30.41
C ARG A 135 -1.90 41.76 30.91
N ALA A 136 -3.17 41.95 30.57
CA ALA A 136 -3.98 43.05 31.08
C ALA A 136 -4.19 42.95 32.61
N ARG A 137 -4.33 41.73 33.15
CA ARG A 137 -4.46 41.49 34.60
C ARG A 137 -3.11 41.60 35.34
N SER A 138 -2.02 41.18 34.72
CA SER A 138 -0.67 41.20 35.32
C SER A 138 0.07 42.51 35.10
N GLY A 139 -0.37 43.35 34.15
CA GLY A 139 0.27 44.61 33.78
C GLY A 139 0.28 45.68 34.88
N SER A 140 -0.38 45.44 36.02
CA SER A 140 -0.44 46.39 37.13
C SER A 140 0.24 45.91 38.43
N ARG A 141 0.74 44.67 38.51
CA ARG A 141 1.31 44.16 39.77
C ARG A 141 2.67 43.55 39.56
N ARG A 142 3.69 44.41 39.55
CA ARG A 142 5.06 43.98 39.82
C ARG A 142 5.10 43.49 41.26
N LEU A 143 5.39 42.20 41.45
CA LEU A 143 5.69 41.66 42.77
C LEU A 143 7.10 42.10 43.13
N TYR A 144 7.20 43.08 44.02
CA TYR A 144 8.49 43.48 44.55
C TYR A 144 8.98 42.40 45.53
N VAL A 145 9.84 41.52 45.01
CA VAL A 145 10.36 40.33 45.70
C VAL A 145 10.96 40.66 47.07
N PRO A 146 11.72 41.76 47.26
CA PRO A 146 12.25 42.10 48.58
C PRO A 146 11.15 42.39 49.62
N LYS A 147 10.07 43.08 49.25
CA LYS A 147 8.94 43.37 50.17
C LYS A 147 8.10 42.14 50.47
N LEU A 148 7.95 41.24 49.51
CA LEU A 148 7.34 39.92 49.75
C LEU A 148 8.20 39.10 50.71
N MET A 149 9.51 39.03 50.49
CA MET A 149 10.43 38.30 51.36
C MET A 149 10.48 38.91 52.77
N ASN A 150 10.48 40.24 52.89
CA ASN A 150 10.37 40.95 54.17
C ASN A 150 9.04 40.63 54.87
N PHE A 151 7.92 40.60 54.14
CA PHE A 151 6.61 40.25 54.70
C PHE A 151 6.55 38.81 55.20
N LEU A 152 7.12 37.86 54.44
CA LEU A 152 7.17 36.45 54.85
C LEU A 152 8.12 36.24 56.05
N ASN A 153 9.19 37.03 56.14
CA ASN A 153 10.14 37.00 57.25
C ASN A 153 9.66 37.76 58.50
N ARG A 154 8.68 38.66 58.38
CA ARG A 154 8.05 39.33 59.54
C ARG A 154 7.40 38.27 60.42
N ASP A 155 7.72 38.31 61.71
CA ASP A 155 7.17 37.44 62.76
C ASP A 155 7.38 35.93 62.57
N GLN A 156 8.31 35.52 61.69
CA GLN A 156 8.58 34.11 61.34
C GLN A 156 7.28 33.43 60.86
N THR A 157 6.74 33.69 59.66
CA THR A 157 5.49 33.03 59.24
C THR A 157 5.72 31.59 58.70
N ARG A 158 5.14 30.57 59.35
CA ARG A 158 5.17 29.16 58.84
C ARG A 158 4.03 28.89 57.88
N VAL A 159 4.33 28.36 56.69
CA VAL A 159 3.33 27.68 55.87
C VAL A 159 3.87 26.34 55.36
N ASN A 160 3.74 25.29 56.18
CA ASN A 160 3.96 23.93 55.72
C ASN A 160 2.62 23.26 55.39
N ASP A 161 2.56 22.60 54.24
CA ASP A 161 1.52 21.66 53.81
C ASP A 161 0.07 22.15 53.86
N ASN A 162 -0.13 23.47 53.85
CA ASN A 162 -1.46 24.06 53.83
C ASN A 162 -1.56 25.14 52.73
N ARG A 163 -1.89 24.67 51.52
CA ARG A 163 -2.07 25.52 50.33
C ARG A 163 -3.09 26.63 50.51
N LYS A 164 -4.16 26.38 51.28
CA LYS A 164 -5.18 27.42 51.59
C LYS A 164 -4.58 28.50 52.48
N ARG A 165 -3.84 28.11 53.51
CA ARG A 165 -3.13 29.07 54.38
C ARG A 165 -2.07 29.88 53.62
N LEU A 166 -1.38 29.27 52.65
CA LEU A 166 -0.47 29.99 51.77
C LEU A 166 -1.21 31.03 50.93
N GLN A 167 -2.35 30.64 50.36
CA GLN A 167 -3.20 31.52 49.58
C GLN A 167 -3.71 32.69 50.43
N ASP A 168 -4.20 32.44 51.64
CA ASP A 168 -4.68 33.47 52.56
C ASP A 168 -3.55 34.43 53.00
N LEU A 169 -2.33 33.92 53.19
CA LEU A 169 -1.16 34.73 53.54
C LEU A 169 -0.76 35.66 52.38
N LEU A 170 -0.73 35.13 51.15
CA LEU A 170 -0.42 35.91 49.95
C LEU A 170 -1.54 36.92 49.63
N GLU A 171 -2.79 36.58 49.95
CA GLU A 171 -3.93 37.48 49.88
C GLU A 171 -3.84 38.61 50.92
N ARG A 172 -3.37 38.33 52.13
CA ARG A 172 -3.09 39.37 53.13
C ARG A 172 -1.90 40.26 52.77
N PHE A 173 -0.84 39.70 52.17
CA PHE A 173 0.26 40.48 51.59
C PHE A 173 -0.26 41.45 50.52
N ARG A 174 -1.13 40.93 49.64
CA ARG A 174 -1.78 41.67 48.58
C ARG A 174 -2.62 42.84 49.12
N ASP A 175 -3.24 42.66 50.28
CA ASP A 175 -4.13 43.64 50.92
C ASP A 175 -3.40 44.50 51.97
N GLY A 176 -2.08 44.32 52.15
CA GLY A 176 -1.23 45.10 53.06
C GLY A 176 -1.44 44.81 54.55
N ILE A 177 -2.14 43.71 54.88
CA ILE A 177 -2.54 43.36 56.24
C ILE A 177 -1.45 42.50 56.87
N ALA A 178 -0.97 42.88 58.06
CA ALA A 178 0.00 42.09 58.80
C ALA A 178 -0.54 40.68 59.11
N PRO A 179 0.30 39.63 59.02
CA PRO A 179 -0.10 38.28 59.39
C PRO A 179 -0.46 38.19 60.87
N GLU A 180 -1.32 37.24 61.24
CA GLU A 180 -1.76 37.08 62.63
C GLU A 180 -0.62 36.57 63.52
N LYS A 181 -0.42 37.21 64.69
CA LYS A 181 0.69 36.94 65.63
C LYS A 181 0.77 35.51 66.17
N SER A 182 -0.28 34.70 65.99
CA SER A 182 -0.30 33.28 66.35
C SER A 182 0.40 32.38 65.32
N TRP A 183 0.94 32.93 64.23
CA TRP A 183 1.59 32.17 63.16
C TRP A 183 3.11 32.31 63.25
N SER A 184 3.79 31.39 63.96
CA SER A 184 5.26 31.33 64.07
C SER A 184 5.85 30.14 63.29
N THR A 185 7.01 30.29 62.62
CA THR A 185 8.16 29.39 62.29
C THR A 185 9.13 29.98 61.24
N LEU A 186 10.39 29.55 61.32
CA LEU A 186 11.40 29.48 60.25
C LEU A 186 10.90 28.98 58.88
N SER A 187 11.31 29.68 57.83
CA SER A 187 11.12 29.34 56.42
C SER A 187 12.28 28.50 55.89
N ALA A 188 12.11 27.18 55.81
CA ALA A 188 12.88 26.37 54.86
C ALA A 188 11.96 26.12 53.66
N ILE A 189 12.07 26.96 52.62
CA ILE A 189 11.51 26.61 51.31
C ILE A 189 12.48 25.59 50.71
N THR A 190 12.42 24.35 51.18
CA THR A 190 13.05 23.23 50.49
C THR A 190 12.25 23.00 49.22
N ALA A 191 12.73 23.51 48.08
CA ALA A 191 12.38 22.92 46.80
C ALA A 191 12.86 21.46 46.90
N VAL A 192 11.94 20.53 47.13
CA VAL A 192 12.25 19.15 47.46
C VAL A 192 12.85 18.46 46.23
N ASP A 193 14.18 18.45 46.15
CA ASP A 193 14.97 17.34 45.61
C ASP A 193 15.89 16.71 46.68
N ASP A 194 16.10 17.38 47.83
CA ASP A 194 16.83 16.82 48.98
C ASP A 194 16.17 17.23 50.31
N PRO A 195 15.61 16.30 51.10
CA PRO A 195 14.96 16.59 52.37
C PRO A 195 15.92 17.01 53.50
N PHE A 196 17.25 17.04 53.28
CA PHE A 196 18.24 17.41 54.31
C PHE A 196 19.01 18.71 54.03
N ALA A 197 18.70 19.43 52.96
CA ALA A 197 19.36 20.70 52.66
C ALA A 197 18.80 21.85 53.52
N GLU A 198 19.56 22.30 54.52
CA GLU A 198 19.27 23.54 55.25
C GLU A 198 19.68 24.76 54.38
N GLY A 199 18.69 25.49 53.87
CA GLY A 199 18.92 26.75 53.16
C GLY A 199 19.28 27.89 54.11
N SER A 200 20.26 28.72 53.72
CA SER A 200 20.67 29.92 54.47
C SER A 200 19.53 30.96 54.54
N LEU A 201 19.36 31.60 55.71
CA LEU A 201 18.34 32.61 55.97
C LEU A 201 18.51 33.84 55.07
N PHE A 202 17.42 34.31 54.46
CA PHE A 202 17.42 35.55 53.68
C PHE A 202 17.57 36.76 54.62
N ALA A 203 18.55 37.62 54.38
CA ALA A 203 18.73 38.84 55.16
C ALA A 203 17.61 39.85 54.84
N THR A 204 16.81 40.22 55.84
CA THR A 204 15.81 41.29 55.74
C THR A 204 16.48 42.60 55.35
N LEU A 205 16.03 43.20 54.24
CA LEU A 205 16.50 44.50 53.77
C LEU A 205 15.57 45.59 54.33
N ALA A 206 16.12 46.75 54.68
CA ALA A 206 15.32 47.88 55.17
C ALA A 206 14.28 48.30 54.11
N GLU A 207 13.02 48.45 54.52
CA GLU A 207 11.98 49.05 53.68
C GLU A 207 12.31 50.53 53.56
N ASP A 208 12.65 50.97 52.35
CA ASP A 208 12.88 52.36 52.02
C ASP A 208 11.51 52.98 51.75
N ASP A 209 10.94 53.65 52.76
CA ASP A 209 9.76 54.50 52.61
C ASP A 209 10.22 55.76 51.85
N SER A 210 10.28 55.67 50.53
CA SER A 210 10.47 56.83 49.66
C SER A 210 9.38 56.82 48.60
N ASP A 211 8.27 57.44 48.98
CA ASP A 211 7.19 57.92 48.11
C ASP A 211 7.64 59.28 47.58
N GLU A 212 8.50 59.29 46.56
CA GLU A 212 8.89 60.51 45.85
C GLU A 212 8.76 60.26 44.35
N GLU A 213 7.71 60.83 43.78
CA GLU A 213 7.64 61.06 42.34
C GLU A 213 8.69 62.10 41.95
N GLU A 214 9.71 61.69 41.18
CA GLU A 214 10.62 62.66 40.57
C GLU A 214 10.51 62.69 39.05
N LYS A 215 10.15 63.88 38.57
CA LYS A 215 10.07 64.32 37.18
C LYS A 215 11.46 64.44 36.54
N ASP A 216 11.49 64.11 35.24
CA ASP A 216 12.25 64.69 34.13
C ASP A 216 13.67 65.25 34.38
N GLN A 217 14.68 64.69 33.69
CA GLN A 217 15.36 65.34 32.54
C GLN A 217 16.56 64.54 32.00
N SER A 218 16.81 64.80 30.72
CA SER A 218 17.78 64.24 29.78
C SER A 218 19.26 64.45 30.10
N GLY A 219 20.13 63.54 29.61
CA GLY A 219 21.41 63.93 28.99
C GLY A 219 22.70 63.27 29.52
N ASP A 220 23.15 62.25 28.80
CA ASP A 220 24.52 61.97 28.31
C ASP A 220 25.77 61.85 29.23
N GLN A 221 26.33 60.63 29.21
CA GLN A 221 27.73 60.15 29.33
C GLN A 221 28.71 60.64 30.41
N GLY A 222 29.29 59.65 31.11
CA GLY A 222 30.64 59.75 31.70
C GLY A 222 30.94 58.73 32.80
N ASP A 223 31.84 57.79 32.50
CA ASP A 223 32.31 56.65 33.31
C ASP A 223 32.77 56.94 34.76
N GLY A 224 32.55 55.98 35.66
CA GLY A 224 33.24 55.89 36.95
C GLY A 224 32.63 54.86 37.91
N ALA A 225 33.31 53.73 38.09
CA ALA A 225 32.87 52.58 38.88
C ALA A 225 32.71 52.88 40.39
N HIS A 226 31.61 52.39 40.99
CA HIS A 226 31.59 51.41 42.10
C HIS A 226 30.23 51.41 42.84
N SER A 227 29.68 50.19 43.03
CA SER A 227 28.74 49.76 44.08
C SER A 227 27.31 50.34 44.08
N GLY A 228 26.31 49.49 43.84
CA GLY A 228 24.93 49.81 44.22
C GLY A 228 23.83 48.96 43.59
N ARG A 229 23.21 48.12 44.42
CA ARG A 229 21.79 47.68 44.32
C ARG A 229 21.37 46.95 43.04
N GLN A 230 21.54 45.62 43.02
CA GLN A 230 20.76 44.78 42.11
C GLN A 230 19.27 44.92 42.47
N HIS A 231 18.51 45.58 41.60
CA HIS A 231 17.04 45.55 41.66
C HIS A 231 16.59 44.13 41.29
N ASN A 232 16.23 43.35 42.32
CA ASN A 232 15.59 42.05 42.19
C ASN A 232 14.12 42.23 41.77
N GLU A 233 13.88 42.70 40.55
CA GLU A 233 12.57 42.61 39.90
C GLU A 233 12.61 41.48 38.88
N ILE A 234 11.91 40.38 39.19
CA ILE A 234 11.78 39.25 38.28
C ILE A 234 10.70 39.61 37.25
N ASN A 235 11.12 39.85 36.01
CA ASN A 235 10.19 40.07 34.91
C ASN A 235 9.66 38.71 34.42
N LEU A 236 8.38 38.44 34.63
CA LEU A 236 7.74 37.15 34.26
C LEU A 236 7.45 37.00 32.76
N THR A 237 8.04 37.81 31.89
CA THR A 237 8.02 37.60 30.44
C THR A 237 9.34 37.01 29.98
N HIS A 238 9.52 35.70 30.10
CA HIS A 238 10.54 34.99 29.32
C HIS A 238 9.86 34.06 28.32
N GLN A 239 10.13 34.33 27.04
CA GLN A 239 9.86 33.44 25.93
C GLN A 239 10.94 32.35 25.93
N ASP A 240 10.53 31.09 25.93
CA ASP A 240 11.44 29.98 25.66
C ASP A 240 11.66 29.87 24.15
N SER A 241 12.91 30.05 23.75
CA SER A 241 13.44 29.64 22.46
C SER A 241 14.86 29.16 22.69
N GLY A 242 15.13 27.89 22.40
CA GLY A 242 16.49 27.39 22.21
C GLY A 242 16.83 26.11 22.95
N ALA A 243 16.49 24.98 22.32
CA ALA A 243 17.29 23.76 22.17
C ALA A 243 18.11 23.23 23.35
N SER A 244 17.79 22.00 23.78
CA SER A 244 18.78 20.97 24.12
C SER A 244 18.16 19.58 24.01
N GLU A 245 18.77 18.75 23.14
CA GLU A 245 18.48 17.33 22.96
C GLU A 245 18.69 16.51 24.25
N PRO A 246 17.86 15.51 24.54
CA PRO A 246 18.20 14.52 25.56
C PRO A 246 19.09 13.42 24.97
N SER A 247 20.35 13.45 25.42
CA SER A 247 21.39 12.44 25.25
C SER A 247 20.91 11.02 25.63
N SER A 248 21.07 10.09 24.69
CA SER A 248 20.76 8.66 24.83
C SER A 248 21.68 7.97 25.85
N ARG A 249 21.10 7.47 26.95
CA ARG A 249 21.81 6.55 27.86
C ARG A 249 21.77 5.12 27.34
N LYS A 250 22.97 4.63 27.07
CA LYS A 250 23.36 3.27 26.71
C LYS A 250 23.29 2.36 27.94
N THR A 251 22.50 1.28 27.91
CA THR A 251 22.56 0.21 28.91
C THR A 251 22.90 -1.12 28.23
N THR A 252 23.97 -1.75 28.69
CA THR A 252 24.48 -3.06 28.28
C THR A 252 23.67 -4.22 28.89
N PRO A 253 23.74 -5.44 28.30
CA PRO A 253 22.75 -6.50 28.53
C PRO A 253 23.11 -7.39 29.74
N THR A 254 22.13 -7.64 30.61
CA THR A 254 22.26 -8.61 31.70
C THR A 254 21.78 -9.99 31.22
N LYS A 255 22.72 -10.95 31.17
CA LYS A 255 22.45 -12.37 30.97
C LYS A 255 21.60 -12.94 32.11
N MET A 256 20.49 -13.57 31.77
CA MET A 256 19.84 -14.60 32.59
C MET A 256 19.64 -15.85 31.73
N LYS A 257 20.22 -16.95 32.22
CA LYS A 257 20.26 -18.28 31.61
C LYS A 257 19.26 -19.14 32.38
N GLY A 258 18.42 -19.92 31.69
CA GLY A 258 17.86 -21.14 32.27
C GLY A 258 16.34 -21.32 32.17
N SER A 259 15.93 -22.02 31.11
CA SER A 259 14.98 -23.15 31.09
C SER A 259 13.64 -23.02 31.84
N ARG A 260 12.55 -23.08 31.07
CA ARG A 260 11.52 -24.12 31.22
C ARG A 260 10.66 -24.20 29.96
N GLY A 261 10.64 -25.37 29.34
CA GLY A 261 9.86 -25.67 28.15
C GLY A 261 8.38 -25.42 28.39
N SER A 262 7.83 -24.44 27.69
CA SER A 262 6.39 -24.25 27.56
C SER A 262 5.96 -25.04 26.34
N SER A 263 5.52 -26.28 26.56
CA SER A 263 4.71 -27.02 25.59
C SER A 263 3.38 -26.28 25.46
N ARG A 264 3.32 -25.30 24.56
CA ARG A 264 2.06 -24.73 24.11
C ARG A 264 1.51 -25.66 23.05
N LYS A 265 0.39 -26.33 23.36
CA LYS A 265 -0.46 -26.98 22.36
C LYS A 265 -0.70 -25.99 21.22
N VAL A 266 -0.24 -26.34 20.04
CA VAL A 266 -0.61 -25.66 18.79
C VAL A 266 -2.11 -25.91 18.62
N PRO A 267 -2.97 -24.87 18.49
CA PRO A 267 -4.36 -25.10 18.12
C PRO A 267 -4.40 -25.69 16.71
N ASP A 268 -5.13 -26.80 16.53
CA ASP A 268 -5.32 -27.47 15.22
C ASP A 268 -6.06 -26.60 14.19
N GLN A 269 -6.50 -25.40 14.59
CA GLN A 269 -7.02 -24.38 13.69
C GLN A 269 -6.23 -23.08 13.83
N PRO A 270 -5.76 -22.46 12.73
CA PRO A 270 -5.23 -21.11 12.78
C PRO A 270 -6.31 -20.19 13.37
N GLN A 271 -5.91 -19.31 14.29
CA GLN A 271 -6.81 -18.27 14.81
C GLN A 271 -7.36 -17.47 13.63
N LEU A 272 -8.63 -17.70 13.30
CA LEU A 272 -9.32 -16.93 12.29
C LEU A 272 -9.49 -15.51 12.80
N ARG A 273 -9.19 -14.53 11.95
CA ARG A 273 -9.37 -13.11 12.26
C ARG A 273 -10.86 -12.84 12.56
N PRO A 274 -11.16 -11.87 13.44
CA PRO A 274 -12.53 -11.45 13.72
C PRO A 274 -13.30 -11.16 12.42
N SER A 275 -14.57 -11.59 12.34
CA SER A 275 -15.42 -11.52 11.14
C SER A 275 -15.75 -10.10 10.64
N VAL A 276 -15.31 -9.06 11.36
CA VAL A 276 -15.56 -7.64 11.09
C VAL A 276 -14.28 -6.92 10.60
N TRP A 277 -13.23 -7.68 10.27
CA TRP A 277 -11.96 -7.10 9.81
C TRP A 277 -11.93 -6.95 8.29
N ASP A 278 -11.94 -5.71 7.81
CA ASP A 278 -11.73 -5.40 6.39
C ASP A 278 -10.23 -5.46 6.03
N PRO A 279 -9.83 -6.29 5.04
CA PRO A 279 -8.44 -6.38 4.62
C PRO A 279 -7.98 -5.08 3.94
N THR A 280 -7.04 -4.38 4.57
CA THR A 280 -6.33 -3.25 3.95
C THR A 280 -5.24 -3.75 3.00
N ALA A 281 -4.96 -3.00 1.91
CA ALA A 281 -3.97 -3.37 0.90
C ALA A 281 -2.53 -3.52 1.45
N ASP A 282 -2.26 -2.91 2.61
CA ASP A 282 -0.94 -2.89 3.26
C ASP A 282 -0.68 -4.11 4.16
N GLN A 283 -1.61 -5.06 4.23
CA GLN A 283 -1.48 -6.25 5.07
C GLN A 283 -0.76 -7.40 4.36
N ALA A 284 -0.06 -8.22 5.15
CA ALA A 284 0.57 -9.46 4.68
C ALA A 284 -0.42 -10.32 3.87
N ARG A 285 0.02 -10.81 2.70
CA ARG A 285 -0.79 -11.65 1.79
C ARG A 285 -1.43 -12.81 2.56
N SER A 286 -2.71 -13.02 2.32
CA SER A 286 -3.43 -14.19 2.85
C SER A 286 -2.76 -15.49 2.36
N PRO A 287 -2.56 -16.50 3.23
CA PRO A 287 -1.98 -17.79 2.85
C PRO A 287 -2.78 -18.54 1.76
N SER A 288 -4.05 -18.18 1.59
CA SER A 288 -4.98 -18.74 0.61
C SER A 288 -4.92 -18.08 -0.78
N LYS A 289 -4.13 -17.01 -0.95
CA LYS A 289 -4.02 -16.31 -2.23
C LYS A 289 -2.97 -17.00 -3.10
N GLN A 290 -3.37 -17.47 -4.27
CA GLN A 290 -2.50 -18.15 -5.22
C GLN A 290 -1.28 -17.26 -5.58
N LEU A 291 -0.08 -17.83 -5.44
CA LEU A 291 1.17 -17.18 -5.80
C LEU A 291 1.27 -17.04 -7.32
N MET A 292 2.07 -16.09 -7.80
CA MET A 292 2.19 -15.81 -9.24
C MET A 292 2.88 -16.96 -9.98
N PHE A 293 3.76 -17.68 -9.29
CA PHE A 293 4.46 -18.86 -9.81
C PHE A 293 4.33 -20.01 -8.81
N LEU A 294 4.28 -21.25 -9.31
CA LEU A 294 4.49 -22.43 -8.47
C LEU A 294 5.97 -22.58 -8.17
N GLU A 295 6.28 -23.28 -7.08
CA GLU A 295 7.66 -23.58 -6.68
C GLU A 295 8.44 -24.32 -7.79
N SER A 296 7.77 -25.18 -8.54
CA SER A 296 8.32 -25.87 -9.72
C SER A 296 8.78 -24.92 -10.83
N ASP A 297 8.01 -23.84 -11.06
CA ASP A 297 8.30 -22.86 -12.12
C ASP A 297 9.50 -22.00 -11.71
N VAL A 298 9.56 -21.64 -10.43
CA VAL A 298 10.69 -20.90 -9.85
C VAL A 298 11.96 -21.76 -9.87
N GLN A 299 11.86 -23.04 -9.53
CA GLN A 299 12.97 -23.98 -9.61
C GLN A 299 13.51 -24.11 -11.05
N GLU A 300 12.63 -24.06 -12.05
CA GLU A 300 13.02 -24.06 -13.46
C GLU A 300 13.76 -22.77 -13.87
N ILE A 301 13.28 -21.61 -13.42
CA ILE A 301 13.95 -20.31 -13.66
C ILE A 301 15.34 -20.29 -13.01
N MET A 302 15.51 -20.95 -11.85
CA MET A 302 16.76 -21.02 -11.11
C MET A 302 17.80 -22.00 -11.67
N LYS A 303 17.47 -22.83 -12.67
CA LYS A 303 18.43 -23.79 -13.26
C LYS A 303 19.71 -23.13 -13.82
N ASN A 304 19.64 -21.84 -14.15
CA ASN A 304 20.75 -21.07 -14.71
C ASN A 304 21.50 -20.22 -13.68
N GLU A 305 21.03 -20.17 -12.42
CA GLU A 305 21.68 -19.42 -11.35
C GLU A 305 22.74 -20.29 -10.63
N PRO A 306 23.85 -19.72 -10.13
CA PRO A 306 24.94 -20.46 -9.50
C PRO A 306 24.61 -20.96 -8.07
N VAL A 307 23.32 -21.16 -7.76
CA VAL A 307 22.82 -21.44 -6.41
C VAL A 307 22.02 -22.73 -6.40
N VAL A 308 22.32 -23.60 -5.45
CA VAL A 308 21.63 -24.89 -5.26
C VAL A 308 20.27 -24.63 -4.64
N TRP A 309 19.19 -25.05 -5.32
CA TRP A 309 17.80 -24.89 -4.88
C TRP A 309 17.58 -25.29 -3.41
N ASP A 310 18.11 -26.44 -2.99
CA ASP A 310 17.95 -26.99 -1.63
C ASP A 310 18.65 -26.15 -0.54
N THR A 311 19.49 -25.18 -0.93
CA THR A 311 20.17 -24.27 -0.01
C THR A 311 19.47 -22.91 0.12
N LEU A 312 18.43 -22.65 -0.70
CA LEU A 312 17.67 -21.42 -0.59
C LEU A 312 16.85 -21.38 0.70
N ARG A 313 16.79 -20.20 1.31
CA ARG A 313 15.89 -19.98 2.44
C ARG A 313 14.42 -19.98 1.95
N PRO A 314 13.47 -20.53 2.73
CA PRO A 314 12.06 -20.59 2.34
C PRO A 314 11.38 -19.23 2.06
N ASP A 315 11.85 -18.17 2.73
CA ASP A 315 11.36 -16.81 2.54
C ASP A 315 11.81 -16.19 1.21
N VAL A 316 13.01 -16.54 0.72
CA VAL A 316 13.49 -16.17 -0.63
C VAL A 316 12.62 -16.86 -1.68
N ILE A 317 12.36 -18.17 -1.50
CA ILE A 317 11.49 -18.96 -2.40
C ILE A 317 10.09 -18.33 -2.45
N LEU A 318 9.54 -17.90 -1.31
CA LEU A 318 8.23 -17.28 -1.24
C LEU A 318 8.16 -15.94 -2.01
N LEU A 319 9.20 -15.10 -1.91
CA LEU A 319 9.29 -13.86 -2.69
C LEU A 319 9.38 -14.15 -4.20
N MET A 320 10.11 -15.19 -4.57
CA MET A 320 10.23 -15.61 -5.97
C MET A 320 8.90 -16.14 -6.53
N CYS A 321 8.18 -16.96 -5.75
CA CYS A 321 6.81 -17.37 -6.09
C CYS A 321 5.84 -16.17 -6.15
N ALA A 322 6.14 -15.07 -5.44
CA ALA A 322 5.39 -13.82 -5.52
C ALA A 322 5.76 -12.96 -6.74
N GLY A 323 6.74 -13.36 -7.55
CA GLY A 323 7.15 -12.71 -8.80
C GLY A 323 8.38 -11.81 -8.69
N ILE A 324 9.11 -11.85 -7.57
CA ILE A 324 10.34 -11.08 -7.37
C ILE A 324 11.53 -11.93 -7.82
N GLY A 325 12.40 -11.42 -8.69
CA GLY A 325 13.58 -12.16 -9.15
C GLY A 325 14.53 -12.54 -8.00
N TYR A 326 15.44 -13.50 -8.22
CA TYR A 326 16.39 -13.98 -7.20
C TYR A 326 17.18 -12.82 -6.54
N GLN A 327 17.78 -11.93 -7.35
CA GLN A 327 18.54 -10.78 -6.83
C GLN A 327 17.67 -9.79 -6.04
N GLY A 328 16.43 -9.55 -6.49
CA GLY A 328 15.49 -8.69 -5.76
C GLY A 328 15.05 -9.31 -4.43
N SER A 329 14.91 -10.64 -4.39
CA SER A 329 14.52 -11.38 -3.19
C SER A 329 15.63 -11.34 -2.13
N ILE A 330 16.89 -11.48 -2.54
CA ILE A 330 18.05 -11.36 -1.64
C ILE A 330 18.20 -9.93 -1.14
N ALA A 331 18.00 -8.91 -1.99
CA ALA A 331 18.11 -7.50 -1.60
C ALA A 331 17.05 -7.07 -0.58
N MET A 332 15.88 -7.71 -0.54
CA MET A 332 14.82 -7.41 0.43
C MET A 332 14.99 -8.12 1.78
N LEU A 333 15.83 -9.15 1.85
CA LEU A 333 15.99 -10.03 3.02
C LEU A 333 17.37 -9.89 3.70
N ASN A 334 18.21 -8.99 3.19
CA ASN A 334 19.52 -8.59 3.74
C ASN A 334 19.45 -7.17 4.30
#